data_AF-A0A4Q9GV48-F1
#
_entry.id   AF-A0A4Q9GV48-F1
#
_cell.length_a   1.000
_cell.length_b   1.000
_cell.length_c   1.000
_cell.angle_alpha   90.00
_cell.angle_beta   90.00
_cell.angle_gamma   90.00
#
_symmetry.space_group_name_H-M   'P 1'
#
loop_
_entity.id
_entity.type
_entity.pdbx_description
1 polymer ?
#
loop_
_entity_poly.entity_id
_entity_poly.type
_entity_poly.pdbx_seq_one_letter_code
_entity_poly.pdbx_strand_id
1 'polypeptide(L)'
;MSANSKGISYWITQIAVSAVFAIGAPITGVLMFSLKPDEPGMGVILILIGIAFFFCLLWLIRAYRSMSKQQRAIYAWAIAQQMAATDVRNPKSDGEAMTVASQAKDGALSPGELAALQALRPEVPYPGAAAAPTVRR
;
A
#
# COMPACT_ATOMS: atom_id res chain seq x y z
N MET A 1 -5.21 4.77 20.41
CA MET A 1 -5.79 4.69 19.04
C MET A 1 -5.73 3.23 18.58
N SER A 2 -6.86 2.61 18.27
CA SER A 2 -6.93 1.17 17.96
C SER A 2 -6.28 0.86 16.60
N ALA A 3 -5.71 -0.33 16.42
CA ALA A 3 -5.08 -0.77 15.15
C ALA A 3 -6.00 -0.58 13.91
N ASN A 4 -7.31 -0.57 14.14
CA ASN A 4 -8.35 -0.27 13.14
C ASN A 4 -8.22 1.13 12.53
N SER A 5 -7.82 2.15 13.30
CA SER A 5 -7.65 3.51 12.78
C SER A 5 -6.40 3.65 11.91
N LYS A 6 -5.33 2.91 12.21
CA LYS A 6 -4.07 2.94 11.44
C LYS A 6 -4.22 2.23 10.09
N GLY A 7 -4.92 1.11 10.05
CA GLY A 7 -5.17 0.37 8.81
C GLY A 7 -6.02 1.15 7.79
N ILE A 8 -7.07 1.82 8.27
CA ILE A 8 -7.89 2.71 7.43
C ILE A 8 -7.06 3.91 6.93
N SER A 9 -6.20 4.48 7.77
CA SER A 9 -5.33 5.58 7.38
C SER A 9 -4.40 5.22 6.22
N TYR A 10 -3.81 4.02 6.21
CA TYR A 10 -2.92 3.59 5.12
C TYR A 10 -3.62 3.61 3.76
N TRP A 11 -4.77 2.93 3.65
CA TRP A 11 -5.51 2.82 2.39
C TRP A 11 -6.00 4.17 1.89
N ILE A 12 -6.49 5.02 2.79
CA ILE A 12 -6.91 6.40 2.44
C ILE A 12 -5.72 7.18 1.92
N THR A 13 -4.56 7.14 2.57
CA THR A 13 -3.37 7.85 2.12
C THR A 13 -2.91 7.38 0.74
N GLN A 14 -2.85 6.07 0.48
CA GLN A 14 -2.43 5.56 -0.83
C GLN A 14 -3.39 5.95 -1.96
N ILE A 15 -4.71 5.89 -1.70
CA ILE A 15 -5.74 6.31 -2.65
C ILE A 15 -5.65 7.82 -2.90
N ALA A 16 -5.51 8.62 -1.84
CA ALA A 16 -5.44 10.08 -1.95
C ALA A 16 -4.21 10.53 -2.73
N VAL A 17 -3.01 10.02 -2.39
CA VAL A 17 -1.77 10.32 -3.10
C VAL A 17 -1.89 9.92 -4.57
N SER A 18 -2.40 8.71 -4.84
CA SER A 18 -2.55 8.24 -6.22
C SER A 18 -3.53 9.10 -7.02
N ALA A 19 -4.64 9.53 -6.42
CA ALA A 19 -5.60 10.42 -7.06
C ALA A 19 -5.00 11.80 -7.36
N VAL A 20 -4.24 12.37 -6.42
CA VAL A 20 -3.56 13.67 -6.63
C VAL A 20 -2.60 13.60 -7.81
N PHE A 21 -1.75 12.56 -7.90
CA PHE A 21 -0.82 12.44 -9.02
C PHE A 21 -1.51 12.05 -10.34
N ALA A 22 -2.56 11.22 -10.30
CA ALA A 22 -3.32 10.84 -11.48
C ALA A 22 -4.01 12.04 -12.16
N ILE A 23 -4.34 13.09 -11.40
CA ILE A 23 -5.02 14.29 -11.92
C ILE A 23 -4.03 15.46 -12.09
N GLY A 24 -3.22 15.73 -11.08
CA GLY A 24 -2.30 16.85 -11.05
C GLY A 24 -1.20 16.74 -12.10
N ALA A 25 -0.59 15.56 -12.24
CA ALA A 25 0.52 15.40 -13.19
C ALA A 25 0.08 15.63 -14.65
N PRO A 26 -1.05 15.09 -15.15
CA PRO A 26 -1.53 15.41 -16.49
C PRO A 26 -1.88 16.88 -16.69
N ILE A 27 -2.54 17.52 -15.71
CA ILE A 27 -2.87 18.96 -15.80
C ILE A 27 -1.58 19.79 -15.93
N THR A 28 -0.60 19.54 -15.06
CA THR A 28 0.71 20.20 -15.14
C THR A 28 1.42 19.87 -16.45
N GLY A 29 1.35 18.63 -16.93
CA GLY A 29 1.93 18.21 -18.19
C GLY A 29 1.34 18.94 -19.40
N VAL A 30 0.02 19.12 -19.44
CA VAL A 30 -0.67 19.92 -20.47
C VAL A 30 -0.26 21.38 -20.39
N LEU A 31 -0.21 21.97 -19.19
CA LEU A 31 0.24 23.35 -18.99
C LEU A 31 1.69 23.57 -19.45
N MET A 32 2.56 22.58 -19.29
CA MET A 32 3.96 22.67 -19.74
C MET A 32 4.09 22.85 -21.25
N PHE A 33 3.18 22.31 -22.07
CA PHE A 33 3.22 22.55 -23.52
C PHE A 33 3.00 24.02 -23.87
N SER A 34 2.25 24.77 -23.04
CA SER A 34 2.03 26.20 -23.23
C SER A 34 3.09 27.07 -22.58
N LEU A 35 3.62 26.66 -21.42
CA LEU A 35 4.57 27.45 -20.62
C LEU A 35 6.02 27.25 -21.07
N LYS A 36 6.35 26.08 -21.62
CA LYS A 36 7.70 25.70 -22.06
C LYS A 36 7.63 24.91 -23.38
N PRO A 37 7.27 25.56 -24.50
CA PRO A 37 7.13 24.88 -25.79
C PRO A 37 8.43 24.25 -26.30
N ASP A 38 9.59 24.76 -25.86
CA ASP A 38 10.91 24.27 -26.27
C ASP A 38 11.33 22.97 -25.55
N GLU A 39 10.62 22.58 -24.48
CA GLU A 39 10.92 21.38 -23.66
C GLU A 39 9.70 20.43 -23.56
N PRO A 40 9.10 19.99 -24.68
CA PRO A 40 7.84 19.23 -24.66
C PRO A 40 7.98 17.88 -23.93
N GLY A 41 9.21 17.35 -23.83
CA GLY A 41 9.50 16.09 -23.14
C GLY A 41 9.03 16.09 -21.69
N MET A 42 9.14 17.21 -20.97
CA MET A 42 8.68 17.30 -19.58
C MET A 42 7.16 17.21 -19.47
N GLY A 43 6.43 17.81 -20.41
CA GLY A 43 4.96 17.71 -20.48
C GLY A 43 4.51 16.27 -20.71
N VAL A 44 5.16 15.57 -21.64
CA VAL A 44 4.89 14.15 -21.92
C VAL A 44 5.18 13.27 -20.70
N ILE A 45 6.33 13.47 -20.02
CA ILE A 45 6.70 12.69 -18.83
C ILE A 45 5.65 12.84 -17.73
N LEU A 46 5.17 14.06 -17.47
CA LEU A 46 4.16 14.31 -16.44
C LEU A 46 2.80 13.65 -16.79
N ILE A 47 2.42 13.64 -18.06
CA ILE A 47 1.23 12.91 -18.51
C ILE A 47 1.40 11.40 -18.29
N LEU A 48 2.54 10.83 -18.65
CA LEU A 48 2.83 9.40 -18.45
C LEU A 48 2.83 9.03 -16.97
N ILE A 49 3.40 9.88 -16.10
CA ILE A 49 3.32 9.71 -14.64
C ILE A 49 1.85 9.67 -14.20
N GLY A 50 1.03 10.61 -14.68
CA GLY A 50 -0.39 10.64 -14.36
C GLY A 50 -1.13 9.37 -14.79
N ILE A 51 -0.86 8.86 -15.99
CA ILE A 51 -1.43 7.61 -16.49
C ILE A 51 -1.03 6.43 -15.59
N ALA A 52 0.25 6.33 -15.21
CA ALA A 52 0.72 5.28 -14.32
C ALA A 52 0.01 5.32 -12.95
N PHE A 53 -0.12 6.52 -12.36
CA PHE A 53 -0.86 6.71 -11.10
C PHE A 53 -2.36 6.45 -11.24
N PHE A 54 -2.95 6.72 -12.40
CA PHE A 54 -4.34 6.39 -12.67
C PHE A 54 -4.57 4.88 -12.66
N PHE A 55 -3.74 4.09 -13.34
CA PHE A 55 -3.83 2.62 -13.28
C PHE A 55 -3.58 2.10 -11.85
N CYS A 56 -2.63 2.67 -11.13
CA CYS A 56 -2.41 2.36 -9.72
C CYS A 56 -3.64 2.65 -8.85
N LEU A 57 -4.30 3.80 -9.07
CA LEU A 57 -5.52 4.18 -8.37
C LEU A 57 -6.66 3.20 -8.65
N LEU A 58 -6.87 2.81 -9.91
CA LEU A 58 -7.88 1.80 -10.27
C LEU A 58 -7.61 0.47 -9.58
N TRP A 59 -6.36 0.04 -9.57
CA TRP A 59 -5.93 -1.17 -8.88
C TRP A 59 -6.16 -1.08 -7.37
N LEU A 60 -5.76 0.03 -6.73
CA LEU A 60 -5.96 0.28 -5.30
C LEU A 60 -7.44 0.28 -4.90
N ILE A 61 -8.30 0.94 -5.68
CA ILE A 61 -9.75 0.96 -5.44
C ILE A 61 -10.33 -0.44 -5.57
N ARG A 62 -9.92 -1.19 -6.60
CA ARG A 62 -10.38 -2.57 -6.80
C ARG A 62 -9.92 -3.50 -5.67
N ALA A 63 -8.66 -3.41 -5.27
CA ALA A 63 -8.09 -4.14 -4.15
C ALA A 63 -8.84 -3.80 -2.85
N TYR A 64 -9.00 -2.51 -2.55
CA TYR A 64 -9.75 -2.04 -1.38
C TYR A 64 -11.17 -2.60 -1.35
N ARG A 65 -11.92 -2.49 -2.46
CA ARG A 65 -13.31 -2.98 -2.55
C ARG A 65 -13.42 -4.51 -2.40
N SER A 66 -12.40 -5.27 -2.83
CA SER A 66 -12.39 -6.73 -2.74
C SER A 66 -12.13 -7.26 -1.32
N MET A 67 -11.49 -6.46 -0.45
CA MET A 67 -11.06 -6.89 0.88
C MET A 67 -12.08 -6.53 1.97
N SER A 68 -12.24 -7.40 2.95
CA SER A 68 -12.99 -7.12 4.19
C SER A 68 -12.25 -6.08 5.06
N LYS A 69 -12.95 -5.47 6.03
CA LYS A 69 -12.33 -4.52 6.97
C LYS A 69 -11.15 -5.13 7.73
N GLN A 70 -11.27 -6.40 8.13
CA GLN A 70 -10.20 -7.14 8.82
C GLN A 70 -9.01 -7.42 7.90
N GLN A 71 -9.25 -7.86 6.66
CA GLN A 71 -8.17 -8.10 5.67
C GLN A 71 -7.38 -6.83 5.37
N ARG A 72 -8.08 -5.69 5.23
CA ARG A 72 -7.44 -4.37 5.04
C ARG A 72 -6.56 -3.99 6.22
N ALA A 73 -7.01 -4.27 7.45
CA ALA A 73 -6.26 -3.98 8.66
C ALA A 73 -5.02 -4.89 8.78
N ILE A 74 -5.14 -6.18 8.50
CA ILE A 74 -4.02 -7.14 8.50
C ILE A 74 -2.98 -6.76 7.45
N TYR A 75 -3.41 -6.45 6.23
CA TYR A 75 -2.52 -6.00 5.15
C TYR A 75 -1.74 -4.74 5.57
N ALA A 76 -2.44 -3.71 6.04
CA ALA A 76 -1.81 -2.46 6.43
C ALA A 76 -0.89 -2.62 7.65
N TRP A 77 -1.25 -3.51 8.59
CA TRP A 77 -0.39 -3.87 9.71
C TRP A 77 0.91 -4.53 9.24
N ALA A 78 0.84 -5.52 8.35
CA ALA A 78 2.02 -6.22 7.85
C ALA A 78 2.99 -5.27 7.12
N ILE A 79 2.46 -4.38 6.27
CA ILE A 79 3.25 -3.31 5.63
C ILE A 79 3.90 -2.41 6.69
N ALA A 80 3.16 -1.98 7.70
CA ALA A 80 3.69 -1.10 8.74
C ALA A 80 4.75 -1.75 9.63
N GLN A 81 4.69 -3.08 9.81
CA GLN A 81 5.72 -3.85 10.50
C GLN A 81 7.04 -3.85 9.71
N GLN A 82 6.94 -4.12 8.41
CA GLN A 82 8.12 -4.24 7.55
C GLN A 82 8.75 -2.89 7.21
N MET A 83 7.94 -1.85 6.96
CA MET A 83 8.44 -0.50 6.69
C MET A 83 9.23 0.10 7.86
N ALA A 84 8.98 -0.34 9.09
CA ALA A 84 9.75 0.10 10.26
C ALA A 84 11.05 -0.68 10.45
N ALA A 85 11.18 -1.87 9.84
CA ALA A 85 12.39 -2.69 9.91
C ALA A 85 13.45 -2.25 8.89
N THR A 86 13.06 -1.50 7.86
CA THR A 86 13.94 -1.01 6.80
C THR A 86 14.05 0.51 6.85
N ASP A 87 15.19 1.04 7.32
CA ASP A 87 15.49 2.49 7.28
C ASP A 87 15.67 3.02 5.85
N VAL A 88 15.90 2.14 4.87
CA VAL A 88 16.10 2.50 3.46
C VAL A 88 15.00 1.88 2.61
N ARG A 89 14.24 2.75 1.93
CA ARG A 89 13.18 2.32 1.00
C ARG A 89 13.79 1.78 -0.29
N ASN A 90 13.63 0.48 -0.55
CA ASN A 90 14.11 -0.19 -1.76
C ASN A 90 12.92 -0.81 -2.52
N PRO A 91 12.76 -0.59 -3.83
CA PRO A 91 11.68 -1.20 -4.62
C PRO A 91 11.58 -2.72 -4.50
N LYS A 92 12.71 -3.43 -4.34
CA LYS A 92 12.72 -4.89 -4.13
C LYS A 92 12.11 -5.26 -2.77
N SER A 93 12.48 -4.54 -1.71
CA SER A 93 11.92 -4.77 -0.37
C SER A 93 10.45 -4.37 -0.29
N ASP A 94 10.04 -3.33 -1.02
CA ASP A 94 8.64 -2.90 -1.09
C ASP A 94 7.76 -3.99 -1.73
N GLY A 95 8.25 -4.68 -2.77
CA GLY A 95 7.55 -5.81 -3.40
C GLY A 95 7.46 -7.05 -2.50
N GLU A 96 8.53 -7.38 -1.80
CA GLU A 96 8.54 -8.46 -0.79
C GLU A 96 7.57 -8.13 0.35
N ALA A 97 7.53 -6.87 0.80
CA ALA A 97 6.61 -6.43 1.84
C ALA A 97 5.14 -6.54 1.41
N MET A 98 4.82 -6.14 0.18
CA MET A 98 3.48 -6.31 -0.39
C MET A 98 3.09 -7.79 -0.53
N THR A 99 4.04 -8.66 -0.86
CA THR A 99 3.82 -10.10 -0.97
C THR A 99 3.47 -10.69 0.40
N VAL A 100 4.27 -10.38 1.42
CA VAL A 100 4.03 -10.82 2.79
C VAL A 100 2.72 -10.27 3.35
N ALA A 101 2.41 -8.99 3.08
CA ALA A 101 1.13 -8.40 3.46
C ALA A 101 -0.07 -9.08 2.76
N SER A 102 0.11 -9.50 1.50
CA SER A 102 -0.90 -10.29 0.78
C SER A 102 -1.10 -11.66 1.42
N GLN A 103 -0.02 -12.36 1.77
CA GLN A 103 -0.10 -13.64 2.47
C GLN A 103 -0.73 -13.49 3.86
N ALA A 104 -0.40 -12.42 4.58
CA ALA A 104 -0.97 -12.12 5.89
C ALA A 104 -2.48 -11.93 5.82
N LYS A 105 -2.98 -11.11 4.88
CA LYS A 105 -4.44 -10.89 4.74
C LYS A 105 -5.20 -12.15 4.36
N ASP A 106 -4.55 -13.08 3.66
CA ASP A 106 -5.15 -14.33 3.18
C ASP A 106 -5.00 -15.45 4.22
N GLY A 107 -4.35 -15.19 5.36
CA GLY A 107 -4.09 -16.18 6.41
C GLY A 107 -3.10 -17.27 5.98
N ALA A 108 -2.27 -16.99 4.98
CA ALA A 108 -1.31 -17.93 4.41
C ALA A 108 0.04 -17.95 5.14
N LEU A 109 0.28 -16.99 6.05
CA LEU A 109 1.49 -16.97 6.87
C LEU A 109 1.40 -18.02 7.99
N SER A 110 2.51 -18.71 8.21
CA SER A 110 2.68 -19.61 9.36
C SER A 110 2.68 -18.83 10.68
N PRO A 111 2.38 -19.50 11.82
CA PRO A 111 2.46 -18.86 13.13
C PRO A 111 3.84 -18.28 13.44
N GLY A 112 4.92 -18.92 12.97
CA GLY A 112 6.29 -18.44 13.15
C GLY A 112 6.57 -17.16 12.37
N GLU A 113 6.11 -17.06 11.13
CA GLU A 113 6.23 -15.84 10.32
C GLU A 113 5.42 -14.68 10.89
N LEU A 114 4.21 -14.97 11.40
CA LEU A 114 3.37 -13.96 12.03
C LEU A 114 3.98 -13.45 13.34
N ALA A 115 4.58 -14.34 14.14
CA ALA A 115 5.34 -13.97 15.32
C ALA A 115 6.59 -13.14 14.98
N ALA A 116 7.30 -13.50 13.91
CA ALA A 116 8.46 -12.73 13.44
C ALA A 116 8.05 -11.31 13.00
N LEU A 117 6.94 -11.16 12.26
CA LEU A 117 6.40 -9.85 11.90
C LEU A 117 5.96 -9.04 13.13
N GLN A 118 5.33 -9.68 14.11
CA GLN A 118 4.92 -9.02 15.35
C GLN A 118 6.12 -8.58 16.20
N ALA A 119 7.25 -9.28 16.12
CA ALA A 119 8.48 -8.94 16.83
C ALA A 119 9.15 -7.67 16.27
N LEU A 120 8.89 -7.29 15.02
CA LEU A 120 9.44 -6.05 14.42
C LEU A 120 8.92 -4.80 15.14
N ARG A 121 7.63 -4.77 15.48
CA ARG A 121 7.00 -3.74 16.30
C ARG A 121 6.02 -4.35 17.30
N PRO A 122 6.50 -4.75 18.48
CA PRO A 122 5.68 -5.39 19.50
C PRO A 122 4.58 -4.45 20.04
N GLU A 123 4.76 -3.13 19.93
CA GLU A 123 3.80 -2.13 20.39
C GLU A 123 2.57 -1.96 19.48
N VAL A 124 2.60 -2.51 18.27
CA VAL A 124 1.46 -2.50 17.34
C VAL A 124 0.89 -3.93 17.24
N PRO A 125 -0.18 -4.25 17.98
CA PRO A 125 -0.69 -5.61 18.04
C PRO A 125 -1.34 -6.05 16.72
N TYR A 126 -1.22 -7.34 16.42
CA TYR A 126 -1.86 -7.98 15.28
C TYR A 126 -3.38 -7.74 15.29
N PRO A 127 -3.97 -7.22 14.19
CA PRO A 127 -5.37 -6.83 14.16
C PRO A 127 -6.33 -7.97 13.78
N GLY A 128 -5.82 -9.16 13.43
CA GLY A 128 -6.67 -10.31 13.17
C GLY A 128 -7.15 -10.94 14.48
N ALA A 129 -8.32 -11.60 14.43
CA ALA A 129 -8.66 -12.57 15.47
C ALA A 129 -7.50 -13.58 15.54
N ALA A 130 -6.93 -13.78 16.73
CA ALA A 130 -5.90 -14.80 16.94
C ALA A 130 -6.34 -16.07 16.20
N ALA A 131 -5.49 -16.59 15.32
CA ALA A 131 -5.83 -17.76 14.52
C ALA A 131 -6.41 -18.81 15.46
N ALA A 132 -7.72 -19.07 15.37
CA ALA A 132 -8.30 -20.16 16.11
C ALA A 132 -7.51 -21.40 15.67
N PRO A 133 -6.91 -22.17 16.60
CA PRO A 133 -6.19 -23.36 16.22
C PRO A 133 -7.17 -24.23 15.43
N THR A 134 -6.90 -24.42 14.14
CA THR A 134 -7.64 -25.37 13.32
C THR A 134 -7.22 -26.76 13.80
N VAL A 135 -7.86 -27.21 14.87
CA VAL A 135 -7.88 -28.62 15.24
C VAL A 135 -8.65 -29.33 14.13
N ARG A 136 -7.95 -29.79 13.10
CA ARG A 136 -8.48 -30.84 12.22
C ARG A 136 -8.53 -32.10 13.08
N ARG A 137 -9.74 -32.52 13.43
CA ARG A 137 -10.04 -33.91 13.82
C ARG A 137 -10.01 -34.80 12.59
#